data_AF-A0A7C4J626-F1
#
_entry.id   AF-A0A7C4J626-F1
#
_cell.length_a   1.000
_cell.length_b   1.000
_cell.length_c   1.000
_cell.angle_alpha   90.00
_cell.angle_beta   90.00
_cell.angle_gamma   90.00
#
_symmetry.space_group_name_H-M   'P 1'
#
loop_
_entity.id
_entity.type
_entity.pdbx_description
1 polymer ?
#
loop_
_entity_poly.entity_id
_entity_poly.type
_entity_poly.pdbx_seq_one_letter_code
_entity_poly.pdbx_strand_id
1 'polypeptide(L)'
;MLNTLDHIAENDPLANPAQKAIIDQIIAENRETPGATMVILNQLQSRIGHISKPMQAYVARELNVPMSAVHGVVSFYSFFTTQPRGRHTIKFCMGTAC
;
A
#
# COMPACT_ATOMS: atom_id res chain seq x y z
N MET A 1 -7.64 -2.16 21.12
CA MET A 1 -8.28 -2.31 19.79
C MET A 1 -8.09 -0.98 19.07
N LEU A 2 -6.97 -0.81 18.34
CA LEU A 2 -6.61 0.47 17.72
C LEU A 2 -7.29 0.58 16.35
N ASN A 3 -8.35 1.39 16.29
CA ASN A 3 -9.06 1.72 15.06
C ASN A 3 -8.25 2.82 14.33
N THR A 4 -7.31 2.44 13.48
CA THR A 4 -6.46 3.37 12.71
C THR A 4 -7.21 4.11 11.59
N LEU A 5 -8.52 3.94 11.51
CA LEU A 5 -9.41 4.72 10.63
C LEU A 5 -9.73 6.10 11.20
N ASP A 6 -9.45 6.36 12.49
CA ASP A 6 -9.81 7.62 13.16
C ASP A 6 -8.75 8.74 12.99
N HIS A 7 -7.60 8.42 12.39
CA HIS A 7 -6.57 9.39 12.00
C HIS A 7 -6.28 9.30 10.50
N ILE A 8 -7.29 9.61 9.69
CA ILE A 8 -7.09 9.92 8.26
C ILE A 8 -6.38 11.27 8.24
N ALA A 9 -5.06 11.27 7.97
CA ALA A 9 -4.37 12.50 7.65
C ALA A 9 -5.08 13.13 6.44
N GLU A 10 -5.37 14.42 6.52
CA GLU A 10 -6.19 15.19 5.57
C GLU A 10 -5.74 15.11 4.10
N ASN A 11 -4.53 14.57 3.85
CA ASN A 11 -3.93 14.35 2.53
C ASN A 11 -3.83 12.86 2.13
N ASP A 12 -4.57 11.95 2.77
CA ASP A 12 -4.53 10.53 2.44
C ASP A 12 -5.20 10.25 1.07
N PRO A 13 -4.58 9.45 0.19
CA PRO A 13 -5.17 9.08 -1.12
C PRO A 13 -6.54 8.39 -1.02
N LEU A 14 -6.93 7.86 0.15
CA LEU A 14 -8.30 7.39 0.38
C LEU A 14 -9.35 8.50 0.47
N ALA A 15 -8.95 9.75 0.77
CA ALA A 15 -9.86 10.89 0.86
C ALA A 15 -10.24 11.43 -0.53
N ASN A 16 -9.43 11.15 -1.56
CA ASN A 16 -9.72 11.56 -2.93
C ASN A 16 -10.62 10.52 -3.64
N PRO A 17 -11.83 10.88 -4.10
CA PRO A 17 -12.74 9.93 -4.73
C PRO A 17 -12.17 9.29 -5.99
N ALA A 18 -11.33 9.99 -6.75
CA ALA A 18 -10.70 9.45 -7.96
C ALA A 18 -9.67 8.37 -7.62
N GLN A 19 -8.87 8.56 -6.56
CA GLN A 19 -7.89 7.56 -6.14
C GLN A 19 -8.56 6.37 -5.46
N LYS A 20 -9.62 6.59 -4.67
CA LYS A 20 -10.41 5.51 -4.08
C LYS A 20 -10.96 4.55 -5.15
N ALA A 21 -11.51 5.08 -6.25
CA ALA A 21 -12.00 4.24 -7.34
C ALA A 21 -10.90 3.34 -7.95
N ILE A 22 -9.67 3.86 -8.06
CA ILE A 22 -8.50 3.08 -8.52
C ILE A 22 -8.16 1.97 -7.51
N ILE A 23 -8.18 2.27 -6.21
CA ILE A 23 -7.94 1.29 -5.14
C ILE A 23 -8.97 0.16 -5.23
N ASP A 24 -10.25 0.51 -5.32
CA ASP A 24 -11.35 -0.45 -5.38
C ASP A 24 -11.25 -1.34 -6.62
N GLN A 25 -10.91 -0.75 -7.77
CA GLN A 25 -10.71 -1.51 -9.01
C GLN A 25 -9.54 -2.50 -8.90
N ILE A 26 -8.39 -2.07 -8.37
CA ILE A 26 -7.22 -2.95 -8.18
C ILE A 26 -7.57 -4.11 -7.24
N ILE A 27 -8.29 -3.84 -6.16
CA ILE A 27 -8.71 -4.87 -5.22
C ILE A 27 -9.64 -5.87 -5.92
N ALA A 28 -10.67 -5.39 -6.62
CA ALA A 28 -11.63 -6.23 -7.32
C ALA A 28 -10.97 -7.15 -8.37
N GLU A 29 -10.02 -6.62 -9.14
CA GLU A 29 -9.32 -7.37 -10.20
C GLU A 29 -8.38 -8.46 -9.65
N ASN A 30 -7.86 -8.31 -8.44
CA ASN A 30 -6.78 -9.15 -7.93
C ASN A 30 -7.16 -9.98 -6.68
N ARG A 31 -8.39 -9.83 -6.16
CA ARG A 31 -8.85 -10.47 -4.92
C ARG A 31 -8.76 -12.00 -4.93
N GLU A 32 -9.01 -12.63 -6.08
CA GLU A 32 -9.03 -14.09 -6.22
C GLU A 32 -7.67 -14.70 -6.55
N THR A 33 -6.64 -13.87 -6.74
CA THR A 33 -5.31 -14.32 -7.14
C THR A 33 -4.53 -14.87 -5.94
N PRO A 34 -3.80 -15.99 -6.08
CA PRO A 34 -2.85 -16.43 -5.06
C PRO A 34 -1.83 -15.34 -4.73
N GLY A 35 -1.76 -14.93 -3.45
CA GLY A 35 -0.90 -13.82 -3.04
C GLY A 35 -1.45 -12.42 -3.36
N ALA A 36 -2.78 -12.29 -3.49
CA ALA A 36 -3.51 -11.04 -3.75
C ALA A 36 -2.95 -9.82 -3.00
N THR A 37 -2.65 -9.95 -1.70
CA THR A 37 -2.09 -8.85 -0.89
C THR A 37 -0.85 -8.22 -1.51
N MET A 38 0.12 -9.02 -1.96
CA MET A 38 1.36 -8.51 -2.54
C MET A 38 1.11 -7.81 -3.88
N VAL A 39 0.26 -8.41 -4.72
CA VAL A 39 -0.10 -7.88 -6.03
C VAL A 39 -0.83 -6.55 -5.90
N ILE A 40 -1.82 -6.48 -5.01
CA ILE A 40 -2.60 -5.29 -4.71
C ILE A 40 -1.70 -4.18 -4.17
N LEU A 41 -0.87 -4.45 -3.16
CA LEU A 41 0.05 -3.44 -2.60
C LEU A 41 1.02 -2.91 -3.66
N ASN A 42 1.53 -3.76 -4.55
CA ASN A 42 2.43 -3.33 -5.62
C ASN A 42 1.74 -2.44 -6.66
N GLN A 43 0.53 -2.81 -7.08
CA GLN A 43 -0.26 -1.99 -8.00
C GLN A 43 -0.67 -0.65 -7.38
N LEU A 44 -1.06 -0.67 -6.10
CA LEU A 44 -1.36 0.53 -5.33
C LEU A 44 -0.17 1.48 -5.30
N GLN A 45 1.02 0.98 -4.93
CA GLN A 45 2.22 1.81 -4.93
C GLN A 45 2.58 2.31 -6.34
N SER A 46 2.37 1.51 -7.38
CA SER A 46 2.68 1.92 -8.76
C SER A 46 1.75 3.02 -9.29
N ARG A 47 0.48 3.04 -8.84
CA ARG A 47 -0.52 4.03 -9.25
C ARG A 47 -0.53 5.29 -8.38
N ILE A 48 -0.29 5.13 -7.07
CA ILE A 48 -0.42 6.21 -6.06
C ILE A 48 0.95 6.72 -5.60
N GLY A 49 2.00 5.90 -5.70
CA GLY A 49 3.38 6.24 -5.34
C GLY A 49 3.78 5.89 -3.89
N HIS A 50 2.82 5.67 -3.00
CA HIS A 50 3.05 5.28 -1.61
C HIS A 50 1.85 4.52 -1.04
N ILE A 51 2.03 3.88 0.12
CA ILE A 51 1.01 3.06 0.80
C ILE A 51 0.84 3.55 2.24
N SER A 52 -0.17 4.36 2.50
CA SER A 52 -0.47 4.89 3.84
C SER A 52 -1.01 3.81 4.80
N LYS A 53 -1.01 4.09 6.11
CA LYS A 53 -1.61 3.19 7.11
C LYS A 53 -3.12 2.99 6.88
N PRO A 54 -3.93 4.02 6.58
CA PRO A 54 -5.32 3.84 6.20
C PRO A 54 -5.51 2.95 4.98
N MET A 55 -4.66 3.07 3.94
CA MET A 55 -4.69 2.17 2.78
C MET A 55 -4.46 0.71 3.17
N GLN A 56 -3.49 0.46 4.05
CA GLN A 56 -3.23 -0.89 4.56
C GLN A 56 -4.43 -1.46 5.32
N ALA A 57 -5.07 -0.65 6.17
CA ALA A 57 -6.27 -1.06 6.91
C ALA A 57 -7.44 -1.33 5.96
N TYR A 58 -7.60 -0.52 4.92
CA TYR A 58 -8.63 -0.71 3.90
C TYR A 58 -8.43 -2.03 3.14
N VAL A 59 -7.23 -2.25 2.60
CA VAL A 59 -6.89 -3.49 1.89
C VAL A 59 -7.04 -4.71 2.80
N ALA A 60 -6.63 -4.62 4.07
CA ALA A 60 -6.78 -5.70 5.03
C ALA A 60 -8.26 -6.09 5.22
N ARG A 61 -9.14 -5.09 5.32
CA ARG A 61 -10.59 -5.31 5.46
C ARG A 61 -11.19 -5.94 4.21
N GLU A 62 -10.87 -5.44 3.02
CA GLU A 62 -11.42 -5.97 1.76
C GLU A 62 -10.95 -7.40 1.47
N LEU A 63 -9.70 -7.72 1.82
CA LEU A 63 -9.13 -9.06 1.67
C LEU A 63 -9.48 -10.00 2.84
N ASN A 64 -10.19 -9.51 3.87
CA ASN A 64 -10.52 -10.23 5.09
C ASN A 64 -9.29 -10.86 5.79
N VAL A 65 -8.19 -10.12 5.81
CA VAL A 65 -6.93 -10.50 6.48
C VAL A 65 -6.63 -9.54 7.64
N PRO A 66 -5.91 -9.98 8.68
CA PRO A 66 -5.56 -9.09 9.77
C PRO A 66 -4.64 -7.96 9.30
N MET A 67 -4.88 -6.74 9.80
CA MET A 67 -4.06 -5.56 9.47
C MET A 67 -2.57 -5.79 9.78
N SER A 68 -2.26 -6.55 10.83
CA SER A 68 -0.89 -6.93 11.19
C SER A 68 -0.17 -7.72 10.09
N ALA A 69 -0.88 -8.55 9.31
CA ALA A 69 -0.28 -9.28 8.20
C ALA A 69 0.09 -8.33 7.05
N VAL A 70 -0.81 -7.41 6.70
CA VAL A 70 -0.56 -6.40 5.64
C VAL A 70 0.58 -5.46 6.06
N HIS A 71 0.53 -4.96 7.29
CA HIS A 71 1.61 -4.14 7.85
C HIS A 71 2.94 -4.91 7.91
N GLY A 72 2.88 -6.19 8.27
CA GLY A 72 4.03 -7.10 8.24
C GLY A 72 4.69 -7.12 6.86
N VAL A 73 3.92 -7.37 5.80
CA VAL A 73 4.42 -7.37 4.41
C VAL A 73 5.03 -6.02 4.02
N VAL A 74 4.32 -4.91 4.30
CA VAL A 74 4.82 -3.56 3.96
C VAL A 74 6.11 -3.22 4.70
N SER A 75 6.23 -3.62 5.97
CA SER A 75 7.43 -3.37 6.78
C SER A 75 8.59 -4.32 6.47
N PHE A 76 8.29 -5.53 6.00
CA PHE A 76 9.30 -6.55 5.68
C PHE A 76 10.01 -6.25 4.36
N TYR A 77 9.27 -5.80 3.33
CA TYR A 77 9.84 -5.48 2.03
C TYR A 77 10.20 -4.00 1.91
N SER A 78 11.49 -3.69 1.82
CA SER A 78 12.03 -2.33 1.59
C SER A 78 11.59 -1.68 0.29
N PHE A 79 10.96 -2.44 -0.61
CA PHE A 79 10.33 -1.94 -1.83
C PHE A 79 9.13 -1.04 -1.52
N PHE A 80 8.38 -1.32 -0.46
CA PHE A 80 7.20 -0.55 -0.13
C PHE A 80 7.55 0.72 0.65
N THR A 81 6.84 1.79 0.34
CA THR A 81 7.05 3.11 0.94
C THR A 81 5.75 3.59 1.53
N THR A 82 5.80 3.96 2.81
CA THR A 82 4.63 4.45 3.55
C THR A 82 4.47 5.97 3.47
N GLN A 83 5.47 6.65 2.92
CA GLN A 83 5.51 8.10 2.74
C GLN A 83 5.67 8.44 1.26
N PRO A 84 5.10 9.58 0.81
CA PRO A 84 5.24 10.02 -0.56
C PRO A 84 6.72 10.23 -0.90
N ARG A 85 7.18 9.59 -1.98
CA ARG A 85 8.53 9.79 -2.52
C ARG A 85 8.52 10.91 -3.56
N GLY A 86 9.62 11.64 -3.67
CA GLY A 86 9.81 12.62 -4.73
C GLY A 86 9.81 11.97 -6.12
N ARG A 87 9.61 12.80 -7.15
CA ARG A 87 9.49 12.38 -8.57
C ARG A 87 10.68 11.55 -9.08
N HIS A 88 11.87 11.73 -8.49
CA HIS A 88 13.09 11.03 -8.87
C HIS A 88 13.59 10.18 -7.71
N THR A 89 13.59 8.85 -7.90
CA THR A 89 14.17 7.90 -6.93
C THR A 89 15.53 7.44 -7.44
N ILE A 90 16.61 7.86 -6.77
CA ILE A 90 17.98 7.42 -7.07
C ILE A 90 18.29 6.20 -6.18
N LYS A 91 18.69 5.09 -6.78
CA LYS A 91 19.11 3.88 -6.07
C LYS A 91 20.57 3.62 -6.38
N PHE A 92 21.41 3.57 -5.35
CA PHE A 92 22.82 3.21 -5.48
C PHE A 92 23.03 1.77 -5.02
N CYS A 93 23.80 1.00 -5.78
CA CYS A 93 24.22 -0.31 -5.33
C CYS A 93 25.35 -0.13 -4.30
N MET A 94 25.21 -0.76 -3.13
CA MET A 94 26.22 -0.80 -2.08
C MET A 94 26.86 -2.20 -1.95
N GLY A 95 26.68 -3.05 -2.96
CA GLY A 95 27.29 -4.37 -3.01
C GLY A 95 28.76 -4.28 -3.44
N THR A 96 29.60 -5.22 -2.99
CA THR A 96 31.03 -5.28 -3.34
C THR A 96 31.30 -5.60 -4.82
N ALA A 97 30.29 -6.08 -5.56
CA ALA A 97 30.35 -6.36 -6.99
C ALA A 97 29.92 -5.16 -7.86
N CYS A 98 29.37 -4.13 -7.22
CA CYS A 98 29.16 -2.82 -7.79
C CYS A 98 30.38 -1.94 -7.44
#